data_AF-A0A4Y2J942-F1
#
_entry.id   AF-A0A4Y2J942-F1
#
_cell.length_a   1.000
_cell.length_b   1.000
_cell.length_c   1.000
_cell.angle_alpha   90.00
_cell.angle_beta   90.00
_cell.angle_gamma   90.00
#
_symmetry.space_group_name_H-M   'P 1'
#
loop_
_entity.id
_entity.type
_entity.pdbx_description
1 polymer ?
#
loop_
_entity_poly.entity_id
_entity_poly.type
_entity_poly.pdbx_seq_one_letter_code
_entity_poly.pdbx_strand_id
1 'polypeptide(L)'
;TPQGRATKDQKQVCPQGSCSGPTLWNLVANEILNQVWPDNFQIQAFADDFVLVIKADTNKSLVEDTQSAITQFNSKCSENELAISTEKTNYISFSKMVRSPKITWNGYKVNRVKSFKYLGMHVDDRLNWLEHINKQGEKAIKMQQNLKRIAGGNWGISQIHR
;
A
#
# COMPACT_ATOMS: atom_id res chain seq x y z
N THR A 1 -36.32 26.16 8.86
CA THR A 1 -34.89 26.54 8.89
C THR A 1 -34.30 26.27 7.53
N PRO A 2 -33.80 27.28 6.79
CA PRO A 2 -33.28 27.06 5.45
C PRO A 2 -31.95 26.33 5.57
N GLN A 3 -31.87 25.14 4.97
CA GLN A 3 -30.62 24.39 4.83
C GLN A 3 -29.70 25.19 3.92
N GLY A 4 -28.68 25.81 4.52
CA GLY A 4 -27.64 26.53 3.80
C GLY A 4 -26.92 25.58 2.86
N ARG A 5 -27.01 25.84 1.55
CA ARG A 5 -26.26 25.14 0.52
C ARG A 5 -24.79 25.48 0.72
N ALA A 6 -24.00 24.54 1.25
CA ALA A 6 -22.57 24.70 1.39
C ALA A 6 -21.91 24.43 0.02
N THR A 7 -21.48 25.49 -0.67
CA THR A 7 -20.64 25.39 -1.86
C THR A 7 -19.17 25.35 -1.42
N LYS A 8 -18.48 24.27 -1.76
CA LYS A 8 -17.03 24.16 -1.58
C LYS A 8 -16.39 24.12 -2.96
N ASP A 9 -15.62 25.14 -3.30
CA ASP A 9 -14.83 25.14 -4.52
C ASP A 9 -13.79 24.03 -4.43
N GLN A 10 -13.82 23.10 -5.39
CA GLN A 10 -12.89 21.99 -5.47
C GLN A 10 -12.19 22.02 -6.82
N LYS A 11 -10.95 22.49 -6.83
CA LYS A 11 -10.19 22.78 -8.05
C LYS A 11 -9.37 21.61 -8.60
N GLN A 12 -9.17 20.53 -7.83
CA GLN A 12 -8.23 19.46 -8.17
C GLN A 12 -8.66 18.03 -7.78
N VAL A 13 -9.92 17.81 -7.38
CA VAL A 13 -10.32 16.46 -6.93
C VAL A 13 -11.79 16.16 -7.26
N CYS A 14 -12.08 14.90 -7.57
CA CYS A 14 -13.44 14.39 -7.60
C CYS A 14 -14.05 14.40 -6.18
N PRO A 15 -15.30 14.84 -5.97
CA PRO A 15 -15.92 14.84 -4.64
C PRO A 15 -15.88 13.44 -4.01
N GLN A 16 -15.57 13.36 -2.72
CA GLN A 16 -15.61 12.08 -2.00
C GLN A 16 -17.04 11.52 -2.07
N GLY A 17 -17.17 10.29 -2.58
CA GLY A 17 -18.48 9.67 -2.85
C GLY A 17 -18.99 9.86 -4.28
N SER A 18 -18.24 10.51 -5.17
CA SER A 18 -18.53 10.52 -6.60
C SER A 18 -18.37 9.12 -7.21
N CYS A 19 -19.37 8.69 -7.97
CA CYS A 19 -19.33 7.42 -8.71
C CYS A 19 -18.23 7.41 -9.79
N SER A 20 -17.84 8.58 -10.30
CA SER A 20 -16.82 8.72 -11.34
C SER A 20 -15.40 8.82 -10.81
N GLY A 21 -15.23 9.01 -9.49
CA GLY A 21 -13.90 9.13 -8.86
C GLY A 21 -12.98 7.94 -9.15
N PRO A 22 -13.42 6.68 -8.94
CA PRO A 22 -12.62 5.50 -9.25
C PRO A 22 -12.23 5.39 -10.73
N THR A 23 -13.13 5.75 -11.65
CA THR A 23 -12.85 5.71 -13.09
C THR A 23 -11.81 6.74 -13.49
N LEU A 24 -11.92 7.97 -12.98
CA LEU A 24 -10.93 9.02 -13.24
C LEU A 24 -9.56 8.65 -12.67
N TRP A 25 -9.54 8.09 -11.46
CA TRP A 25 -8.32 7.56 -10.86
C TRP A 25 -7.68 6.47 -11.73
N ASN A 26 -8.47 5.51 -12.20
CA ASN A 26 -7.97 4.46 -13.07
C ASN A 26 -7.37 5.03 -14.35
N LEU A 27 -7.92 6.11 -14.92
CA LEU A 27 -7.35 6.75 -16.12
C LEU A 27 -5.96 7.31 -15.83
N VAL A 28 -5.81 8.08 -14.74
CA VAL A 28 -4.52 8.65 -14.33
C VAL A 28 -3.51 7.56 -13.97
N ALA A 29 -3.93 6.55 -13.20
CA ALA A 29 -3.07 5.42 -12.85
C ALA A 29 -2.63 4.65 -14.11
N ASN A 30 -3.54 4.41 -15.06
CA ASN A 30 -3.26 3.68 -16.29
C ASN A 30 -2.26 4.42 -17.20
N GLU A 31 -2.24 5.76 -17.20
CA GLU A 31 -1.21 6.54 -17.90
C GLU A 31 0.20 6.35 -17.31
N ILE A 32 0.30 6.14 -15.99
CA ILE A 32 1.58 5.82 -15.33
C ILE A 32 1.94 4.35 -15.55
N LEU A 33 0.97 3.44 -15.50
CA LEU A 33 1.19 2.00 -15.66
C LEU A 33 1.61 1.61 -17.08
N ASN A 34 1.04 2.22 -18.13
CA ASN A 34 1.31 1.88 -19.53
C ASN A 34 2.62 2.45 -20.10
N GLN A 35 3.49 2.96 -19.25
CA GLN A 35 4.77 3.46 -19.70
C GLN A 35 5.74 2.34 -20.03
N VAL A 36 6.76 2.69 -20.82
CA VAL A 36 7.87 1.80 -21.10
C VAL A 36 8.77 1.75 -19.87
N TRP A 37 8.61 0.68 -19.10
CA TRP A 37 9.47 0.39 -17.98
C TRP A 37 10.55 -0.64 -18.37
N PRO A 38 11.73 -0.61 -17.74
CA PRO A 38 12.74 -1.65 -17.91
C PRO A 38 12.21 -3.05 -17.49
N ASP A 39 12.70 -4.12 -18.10
CA ASP A 39 12.25 -5.51 -17.84
C ASP A 39 12.40 -5.94 -16.37
N ASN A 40 13.36 -5.35 -15.65
CA ASN A 40 13.60 -5.64 -14.24
C ASN A 40 12.76 -4.80 -13.27
N PHE A 41 11.85 -3.98 -13.81
CA PHE A 41 10.93 -3.12 -13.08
C PHE A 41 9.48 -3.53 -13.36
N GLN A 42 8.70 -3.68 -12.29
CA GLN A 42 7.27 -3.86 -12.38
C GLN A 42 6.57 -2.82 -11.52
N ILE A 43 5.44 -2.31 -12.03
CA ILE A 43 4.59 -1.37 -11.31
C ILE A 43 3.17 -1.91 -11.23
N GLN A 44 2.55 -1.71 -10.07
CA GLN A 44 1.14 -2.01 -9.85
C GLN A 44 0.50 -0.83 -9.11
N ALA A 45 -0.77 -0.58 -9.39
CA ALA A 45 -1.55 0.43 -8.70
C ALA A 45 -2.88 -0.18 -8.26
N PHE A 46 -3.34 0.18 -7.06
CA PHE A 46 -4.66 -0.18 -6.59
C PHE A 46 -5.20 0.90 -5.67
N ALA A 47 -6.35 1.48 -6.03
CA ALA A 47 -6.80 2.73 -5.44
C ALA A 47 -5.61 3.72 -5.39
N ASP A 48 -5.50 4.52 -4.35
CA ASP A 48 -4.45 5.53 -4.17
C ASP A 48 -3.03 4.99 -3.92
N ASP A 49 -2.83 3.67 -3.86
CA ASP A 49 -1.54 3.04 -3.58
C ASP A 49 -0.82 2.57 -4.86
N PHE A 50 0.46 2.92 -5.00
CA PHE A 50 1.37 2.37 -6.00
C PHE A 50 2.40 1.44 -5.35
N VAL A 51 2.75 0.36 -6.05
CA VAL A 51 3.81 -0.57 -5.68
C VAL A 51 4.80 -0.70 -6.83
N LEU A 52 6.06 -0.45 -6.53
CA LEU A 52 7.18 -0.57 -7.45
C LEU A 52 8.01 -1.77 -7.00
N VAL A 53 8.20 -2.74 -7.90
CA VAL A 53 8.99 -3.97 -7.67
C VAL A 53 10.19 -3.94 -8.59
N ILE A 54 11.39 -3.96 -8.00
CA ILE A 54 12.64 -3.78 -8.73
C ILE A 54 13.55 -4.95 -8.42
N LYS A 55 14.03 -5.60 -9.47
CA LYS A 55 14.94 -6.73 -9.39
C LYS A 55 16.32 -6.32 -9.89
N ALA A 56 17.36 -6.68 -9.15
CA ALA A 56 18.73 -6.57 -9.63
C ALA A 56 19.62 -7.58 -8.94
N ASP A 57 20.73 -7.96 -9.58
CA ASP A 57 21.61 -9.01 -9.08
C ASP A 57 22.62 -8.50 -8.04
N THR A 58 22.95 -7.20 -8.09
CA THR A 58 23.91 -6.58 -7.16
C THR A 58 23.27 -5.45 -6.36
N ASN A 59 23.81 -5.14 -5.19
CA ASN A 59 23.32 -4.01 -4.39
C ASN A 59 23.51 -2.68 -5.12
N LYS A 60 24.62 -2.53 -5.86
CA LYS A 60 24.92 -1.32 -6.60
C LYS A 60 23.91 -1.09 -7.72
N SER A 61 23.70 -2.10 -8.58
CA SER A 61 22.70 -2.04 -9.65
C SER A 61 21.29 -1.85 -9.07
N LEU A 62 20.96 -2.50 -7.95
CA LEU A 62 19.66 -2.31 -7.29
C LEU A 62 19.44 -0.85 -6.89
N VAL A 63 20.43 -0.18 -6.32
CA VAL A 63 20.32 1.25 -5.94
C VAL A 63 20.20 2.13 -7.17
N GLU A 64 21.01 1.90 -8.20
CA GLU A 64 21.00 2.67 -9.46
C GLU A 64 19.66 2.53 -10.19
N ASP A 65 19.20 1.29 -10.37
CA ASP A 65 17.92 0.97 -11.01
C ASP A 65 16.73 1.53 -10.21
N THR A 66 16.79 1.41 -8.88
CA THR A 66 15.75 1.97 -8.00
C THR A 66 15.71 3.49 -8.09
N GLN A 67 16.86 4.16 -8.07
CA GLN A 67 16.91 5.62 -8.14
C GLN A 67 16.44 6.13 -9.51
N SER A 68 16.81 5.44 -10.58
CA SER A 68 16.33 5.74 -11.94
C SER A 68 14.82 5.58 -12.04
N ALA A 69 14.28 4.46 -11.56
CA ALA A 69 12.84 4.19 -11.58
C ALA A 69 12.03 5.21 -10.74
N ILE A 70 12.52 5.55 -9.55
CA ILE A 70 11.91 6.60 -8.70
C ILE A 70 11.89 7.94 -9.43
N THR A 71 12.97 8.29 -10.12
CA THR A 71 13.09 9.56 -10.85
C THR A 71 12.08 9.62 -12.00
N GLN A 72 11.99 8.55 -12.79
CA GLN A 72 11.01 8.42 -13.88
C GLN A 72 9.58 8.48 -13.34
N PHE A 73 9.27 7.69 -12.31
CA PHE A 73 7.95 7.70 -11.67
C PHE A 73 7.59 9.09 -11.12
N ASN A 74 8.51 9.76 -10.43
CA ASN A 74 8.27 11.09 -9.87
C ASN A 74 8.01 12.15 -10.96
N SER A 75 8.72 12.08 -12.10
CA SER A 75 8.46 12.94 -13.26
C SER A 75 7.02 12.78 -13.74
N LYS A 76 6.52 11.54 -13.77
CA LYS A 76 5.19 11.21 -14.30
C LYS A 76 4.06 11.51 -13.33
N CYS A 77 4.31 11.34 -12.05
CA CYS A 77 3.41 11.88 -11.05
C CYS A 77 3.31 13.40 -11.19
N SER A 78 4.44 14.09 -11.41
CA SER A 78 4.46 15.55 -11.57
C SER A 78 3.73 16.02 -12.84
N GLU A 79 3.90 15.33 -13.97
CA GLU A 79 3.15 15.59 -15.22
C GLU A 79 1.63 15.44 -15.03
N ASN A 80 1.20 14.52 -14.17
CA ASN A 80 -0.20 14.23 -13.86
C ASN A 80 -0.73 14.98 -12.64
N GLU A 81 0.00 15.98 -12.13
CA GLU A 81 -0.32 16.73 -10.90
C GLU A 81 -0.57 15.84 -9.67
N LEU A 82 0.04 14.65 -9.63
CA LEU A 82 -0.04 13.71 -8.52
C LEU A 82 1.07 13.98 -7.49
N ALA A 83 0.66 14.31 -6.28
CA ALA A 83 1.56 14.47 -5.14
C ALA A 83 1.78 13.13 -4.41
N ILE A 84 3.02 12.66 -4.40
CA ILE A 84 3.42 11.44 -3.67
C ILE A 84 3.88 11.80 -2.25
N SER A 85 3.34 11.11 -1.26
CA SER A 85 3.72 11.29 0.14
C SER A 85 5.00 10.50 0.47
N THR A 86 6.16 11.15 0.30
CA THR A 86 7.48 10.55 0.58
C THR A 86 7.62 10.03 2.00
N GLU A 87 6.95 10.64 2.98
CA GLU A 87 6.94 10.22 4.39
C GLU A 87 6.23 8.88 4.61
N LYS A 88 5.20 8.58 3.80
CA LYS A 88 4.44 7.33 3.86
C LYS A 88 5.05 6.23 2.99
N THR A 89 5.93 6.61 2.07
CA THR A 89 6.65 5.67 1.23
C THR A 89 7.61 4.85 2.08
N ASN A 90 7.43 3.54 2.04
CA ASN A 90 8.30 2.58 2.70
C ASN A 90 8.77 1.56 1.66
N TYR A 91 9.91 0.93 1.90
CA TYR A 91 10.38 -0.18 1.07
C TYR A 91 10.69 -1.41 1.91
N ILE A 92 10.53 -2.57 1.27
CA ILE A 92 10.97 -3.86 1.78
C ILE A 92 12.06 -4.40 0.85
N SER A 93 13.02 -5.12 1.39
CA SER A 93 14.09 -5.72 0.59
C SER A 93 14.08 -7.23 0.76
N PHE A 94 13.83 -7.93 -0.34
CA PHE A 94 13.87 -9.39 -0.41
C PHE A 94 15.25 -9.82 -0.89
N SER A 95 16.20 -9.92 0.03
CA SER A 95 17.57 -10.26 -0.31
C SER A 95 18.29 -10.94 0.86
N LYS A 96 19.24 -11.82 0.54
CA LYS A 96 20.19 -12.39 1.51
C LYS A 96 21.39 -11.46 1.78
N MET A 97 21.44 -10.29 1.14
CA MET A 97 22.52 -9.33 1.31
C MET A 97 22.59 -8.79 2.74
N VAL A 98 23.80 -8.74 3.29
CA VAL A 98 24.06 -8.24 4.66
C VAL A 98 23.75 -6.75 4.80
N ARG A 99 24.03 -5.95 3.75
CA ARG A 99 23.75 -4.51 3.72
C ARG A 99 22.56 -4.23 2.82
N SER A 100 21.59 -3.50 3.37
CA SER A 100 20.44 -3.03 2.60
C SER A 100 20.79 -1.83 1.73
N PRO A 101 20.15 -1.72 0.55
CA PRO A 101 20.31 -0.55 -0.30
C PRO A 101 19.87 0.72 0.43
N LYS A 102 20.58 1.83 0.22
CA LYS A 102 20.15 3.14 0.68
C LYS A 102 19.36 3.78 -0.45
N ILE A 103 18.05 3.89 -0.27
CA ILE A 103 17.14 4.45 -1.27
C ILE A 103 16.73 5.84 -0.84
N THR A 104 16.74 6.78 -1.78
CA THR A 104 16.35 8.17 -1.57
C THR A 104 15.27 8.59 -2.57
N TRP A 105 14.31 9.38 -2.11
CA TRP A 105 13.26 9.99 -2.93
C TRP A 105 13.32 11.50 -2.78
N ASN A 106 13.66 12.23 -3.85
CA ASN A 106 13.83 13.69 -3.83
C ASN A 106 14.73 14.17 -2.67
N GLY A 107 15.81 13.44 -2.39
CA GLY A 107 16.74 13.73 -1.28
C GLY A 107 16.30 13.22 0.10
N TYR A 108 15.05 12.79 0.27
CA TYR A 108 14.57 12.18 1.51
C TYR A 108 14.89 10.69 1.55
N LYS A 109 15.33 10.19 2.70
CA LYS A 109 15.59 8.76 2.89
C LYS A 109 14.27 8.01 3.00
N VAL A 110 14.08 7.00 2.15
CA VAL A 110 12.92 6.09 2.24
C VAL A 110 13.18 5.07 3.35
N ASN A 111 12.18 4.85 4.21
CA ASN A 111 12.33 3.95 5.35
C ASN A 111 12.25 2.49 4.92
N ARG A 112 13.21 1.69 5.42
CA ARG A 112 13.15 0.24 5.31
C ARG A 112 12.24 -0.31 6.41
N VAL A 113 11.24 -1.07 6.01
CA VAL A 113 10.38 -1.80 6.94
C VAL A 113 10.59 -3.30 6.79
N LYS A 114 10.34 -4.05 7.86
CA LYS A 114 10.34 -5.53 7.83
C LYS A 114 9.00 -6.11 7.40
N SER A 115 7.94 -5.31 7.51
CA SER A 115 6.59 -5.70 7.17
C SER A 115 5.75 -4.46 6.94
N PHE A 116 4.85 -4.53 5.97
CA PHE A 116 3.85 -3.49 5.73
C PHE A 116 2.52 -4.13 5.32
N LYS A 117 1.45 -3.33 5.43
CA LYS A 117 0.11 -3.73 5.01
C LYS A 117 -0.12 -3.26 3.58
N TYR A 118 -0.48 -4.17 2.70
CA TYR A 118 -0.89 -3.89 1.33
C TYR A 118 -2.15 -4.68 1.01
N LEU A 119 -3.21 -4.00 0.54
CA LEU A 119 -4.51 -4.62 0.23
C LEU A 119 -5.11 -5.49 1.35
N GLY A 120 -4.84 -5.15 2.61
CA GLY A 120 -5.30 -5.94 3.76
C GLY A 120 -4.40 -7.11 4.16
N MET A 121 -3.41 -7.44 3.32
CA MET A 121 -2.39 -8.45 3.60
C MET A 121 -1.17 -7.82 4.27
N HIS A 122 -0.55 -8.55 5.20
CA HIS A 122 0.74 -8.17 5.78
C HIS A 122 1.82 -8.92 5.02
N VAL A 123 2.69 -8.19 4.35
CA VAL A 123 3.81 -8.73 3.59
C VAL A 123 5.08 -8.48 4.38
N ASP A 124 5.71 -9.56 4.85
CA ASP A 124 6.95 -9.52 5.63
C ASP A 124 8.19 -9.82 4.77
N ASP A 125 9.37 -9.41 5.25
CA ASP A 125 10.64 -9.47 4.52
C ASP A 125 11.16 -10.90 4.30
N ARG A 126 10.51 -11.89 4.93
CA ARG A 126 10.79 -13.32 4.78
C ARG A 126 9.70 -14.05 3.99
N LEU A 127 8.63 -13.36 3.59
CA LEU A 127 7.46 -13.92 2.89
C LEU A 127 6.90 -15.18 3.57
N ASN A 128 6.95 -15.24 4.90
CA ASN A 128 6.48 -16.40 5.65
C ASN A 128 5.03 -16.27 6.12
N TRP A 129 4.41 -15.09 5.94
CA TRP A 129 3.01 -14.80 6.27
C TRP A 129 2.67 -14.93 7.75
N LEU A 130 3.64 -15.15 8.63
CA LEU A 130 3.39 -15.39 10.06
C LEU A 130 2.72 -14.17 10.70
N GLU A 131 3.20 -12.97 10.41
CA GLU A 131 2.59 -11.75 10.94
C GLU A 131 1.15 -11.58 10.46
N HIS A 132 0.88 -11.90 9.19
CA HIS A 132 -0.47 -11.86 8.64
C HIS A 132 -1.39 -12.84 9.38
N ILE A 133 -0.97 -14.11 9.48
CA ILE A 133 -1.75 -15.18 10.12
C ILE A 133 -2.05 -14.82 11.58
N ASN A 134 -1.05 -14.36 12.33
CA ASN A 134 -1.22 -13.96 13.72
C ASN A 134 -2.26 -12.82 13.85
N LYS A 135 -2.16 -11.79 13.01
CA LYS A 135 -3.11 -10.68 13.02
C LYS A 135 -4.53 -11.09 12.61
N GLN A 136 -4.69 -12.02 11.67
CA GLN A 136 -6.01 -12.55 11.33
C GLN A 136 -6.56 -13.42 12.47
N GLY A 137 -5.71 -14.21 13.13
CA GLY A 137 -6.06 -15.00 14.31
C GLY A 137 -6.56 -14.13 15.46
N GLU A 138 -5.84 -13.05 15.79
CA GLU A 138 -6.25 -12.08 16.81
C GLU A 138 -7.60 -11.44 16.50
N LYS A 139 -7.84 -11.06 15.23
CA LYS A 139 -9.14 -10.53 14.80
C LYS A 139 -10.25 -11.56 14.93
N ALA A 140 -9.99 -12.81 14.54
CA ALA A 140 -10.96 -13.89 14.65
C ALA A 140 -11.32 -14.20 16.12
N ILE A 141 -10.32 -14.26 17.00
CA ILE A 141 -10.53 -14.44 18.44
C ILE A 141 -11.36 -13.30 19.02
N LYS A 142 -11.03 -12.05 18.68
CA LYS A 142 -11.80 -10.88 19.12
C LYS A 142 -13.24 -10.93 18.65
N MET A 143 -13.47 -11.32 17.39
CA MET A 143 -14.81 -11.49 16.84
C MET A 143 -15.58 -12.61 17.55
N GLN A 144 -14.92 -13.75 17.82
CA GLN A 144 -15.50 -14.85 18.58
C GLN A 144 -15.90 -14.41 20.01
N GLN A 145 -15.05 -13.65 20.69
CA GLN A 145 -15.33 -13.12 22.03
C GLN A 145 -16.55 -12.19 22.00
N ASN A 146 -16.63 -11.31 20.99
CA ASN A 146 -17.79 -10.43 20.81
C ASN A 146 -19.07 -11.23 20.56
N LEU A 147 -19.02 -12.24 19.69
CA LEU A 147 -20.17 -13.12 19.42
C LEU A 147 -20.60 -13.89 20.68
N LYS A 148 -19.65 -14.45 21.45
CA LYS A 148 -19.93 -15.12 22.72
C LYS A 148 -20.59 -14.19 23.74
N ARG A 149 -20.21 -12.90 23.77
CA ARG A 149 -20.82 -11.91 24.65
C ARG A 149 -22.26 -11.58 24.26
N ILE A 150 -22.55 -11.57 22.95
CA ILE A 150 -23.89 -11.26 22.41
C ILE A 150 -24.84 -12.46 22.54
N ALA A 151 -24.33 -13.69 22.36
CA ALA A 151 -25.16 -14.89 22.30
C ALA A 151 -25.89 -15.25 23.62
N GLY A 152 -25.49 -14.67 24.76
CA GLY A 152 -26.11 -14.95 26.06
C GLY A 152 -25.94 -16.41 26.52
N GLY A 153 -26.26 -16.70 27.78
CA GLY A 153 -26.06 -18.04 28.39
C GLY A 153 -26.89 -19.18 27.78
N ASN A 154 -27.87 -18.89 26.91
CA ASN A 154 -28.80 -19.88 26.38
C ASN A 154 -28.46 -20.40 24.97
N TRP A 155 -27.50 -19.79 24.27
CA TRP A 155 -27.12 -20.22 22.93
C TRP A 155 -25.59 -20.25 22.80
N GLY A 156 -24.96 -21.38 23.18
CA GLY A 156 -23.51 -21.54 23.13
C GLY A 156 -23.04 -22.98 22.92
N ILE A 157 -21.85 -23.12 22.32
CA ILE A 157 -21.14 -24.39 22.12
C ILE A 157 -20.84 -25.01 23.50
N SER A 158 -21.36 -26.22 23.71
CA SER A 158 -21.22 -26.99 24.95
C SER A 158 -19.76 -27.15 25.37
N GLN A 159 -19.47 -26.92 26.65
CA GLN A 159 -18.15 -27.10 27.29
C GLN A 159 -17.69 -28.57 27.39
N ILE A 160 -18.41 -29.54 26.81
CA ILE A 160 -18.17 -30.98 27.00
C ILE A 160 -16.87 -31.48 26.34
N HIS A 161 -16.16 -30.70 25.53
CA HIS A 161 -14.90 -31.11 24.88
C HIS A 161 -13.69 -30.27 25.31
N ARG A 162 -13.48 -30.10 26.61
CA ARG A 162 -12.25 -29.52 27.15
C ARG A 162 -11.46 -30.55 27.95
#